data_AF-A0A963R1H2-F1
#
_entry.id   AF-A0A963R1H2-F1
#
_cell.length_a   1.000
_cell.length_b   1.000
_cell.length_c   1.000
_cell.angle_alpha   90.00
_cell.angle_beta   90.00
_cell.angle_gamma   90.00
#
_symmetry.space_group_name_H-M   'P 1'
#
loop_
_entity.id
_entity.type
_entity.pdbx_description
1 polymer ?
#
loop_
_entity_poly.entity_id
_entity_poly.type
_entity_poly.pdbx_seq_one_letter_code
_entity_poly.pdbx_strand_id
1 'polypeptide(L)'
;LAVRWAEGPGDLEGTALGEPSRVTVGEGPWIAWPGDPNPGGSNAEGAPLSVGDAGQALAAARSGLGRARIPALLLDNDDPGEREPCRRAYWLVAPLPQWRQKKVKALVAFLTGG
;
A
#
# COMPACT_ATOMS: atom_id res chain seq x y z
N LEU A 1 -2.85 15.60 -8.64
CA LEU A 1 -3.34 14.22 -8.59
C LEU A 1 -2.19 13.40 -8.04
N ALA A 2 -2.44 12.61 -7.01
CA ALA A 2 -1.41 11.81 -6.35
C ALA A 2 -1.99 10.48 -5.88
N VAL A 3 -1.13 9.48 -5.70
CA VAL A 3 -1.46 8.21 -5.07
C VAL A 3 -0.89 8.21 -3.65
N ARG A 4 -1.69 7.82 -2.65
CA ARG A 4 -1.29 7.82 -1.23
C ARG A 4 -1.69 6.54 -0.54
N TRP A 5 -0.81 6.01 0.32
CA TRP A 5 -1.17 4.95 1.26
C TRP A 5 -1.75 5.58 2.53
N ALA A 6 -3.06 5.44 2.75
CA ALA A 6 -3.78 6.12 3.83
C ALA A 6 -5.11 5.43 4.19
N GLU A 7 -5.75 5.86 5.28
CA GLU A 7 -7.08 5.36 5.69
C GLU A 7 -8.25 6.06 4.97
N GLY A 8 -7.95 7.06 4.12
CA GLY A 8 -8.94 7.88 3.44
C GLY A 8 -8.29 9.00 2.62
N PRO A 9 -9.07 9.83 1.92
CA PRO A 9 -8.54 10.92 1.12
C PRO A 9 -8.13 12.15 1.96
N GLY A 10 -8.53 12.21 3.23
CA GLY A 10 -8.34 13.37 4.10
C GLY A 10 -9.23 14.53 3.63
N ASP A 11 -8.67 15.73 3.57
CA ASP A 11 -9.39 16.95 3.11
C ASP A 11 -9.43 17.09 1.57
N LEU A 12 -8.98 16.08 0.83
CA LEU A 12 -8.99 16.05 -0.63
C LEU A 12 -10.18 15.25 -1.15
N GLU A 13 -10.51 15.45 -2.42
CA GLU A 13 -11.33 14.48 -3.15
C GLU A 13 -10.50 13.23 -3.41
N GLY A 14 -11.12 12.05 -3.32
CA GLY A 14 -10.41 10.83 -3.63
C GLY A 14 -11.27 9.59 -3.71
N THR A 15 -10.67 8.55 -4.28
CA THR A 15 -11.25 7.20 -4.38
C THR A 15 -10.19 6.16 -4.02
N ALA A 16 -10.62 5.06 -3.41
CA ALA A 16 -9.75 3.92 -3.17
C ALA A 16 -9.48 3.20 -4.51
N LEU A 17 -8.23 2.79 -4.72
CA LEU A 17 -7.80 2.06 -5.92
C LEU A 17 -7.96 0.54 -5.80
N GLY A 18 -8.35 0.05 -4.62
CA GLY A 18 -8.55 -1.37 -4.35
C GLY A 18 -9.01 -1.58 -2.91
N GLU A 19 -9.27 -2.85 -2.58
CA GLU A 19 -9.68 -3.22 -1.23
C GLU A 19 -8.60 -2.88 -0.20
N PRO A 20 -8.98 -2.36 0.98
CA PRO A 20 -8.05 -2.03 2.05
C PRO A 20 -7.52 -3.31 2.70
N SER A 21 -6.54 -3.93 2.05
CA SER A 21 -5.92 -5.18 2.50
C SER A 21 -4.40 -5.12 2.42
N ARG A 22 -3.78 -5.94 3.25
CA ARG A 22 -2.33 -6.10 3.36
C ARG A 22 -1.98 -7.58 3.38
N VAL A 23 -0.71 -7.85 3.18
CA VAL A 23 -0.18 -9.21 3.12
C VAL A 23 1.23 -9.22 3.70
N THR A 24 1.59 -10.32 4.34
CA THR A 24 2.97 -10.56 4.80
C THR A 24 3.65 -11.48 3.79
N VAL A 25 4.79 -11.04 3.27
CA VAL A 25 5.58 -11.78 2.27
C VAL A 25 6.94 -12.09 2.85
N GLY A 26 7.47 -13.28 2.55
CA GLY A 26 8.79 -13.73 3.00
C GLY A 26 8.80 -14.25 4.43
N GLU A 27 10.00 -14.60 4.90
CA GLU A 27 10.23 -15.20 6.22
C GLU A 27 11.42 -14.55 6.92
N GLY A 28 11.55 -14.75 8.23
CA GLY A 28 12.67 -14.22 9.02
C GLY A 28 12.40 -12.85 9.66
N PRO A 29 13.45 -12.02 9.85
CA PRO A 29 13.33 -10.71 10.51
C PRO A 29 12.42 -9.76 9.73
N TRP A 30 11.79 -8.81 10.44
CA TRP A 30 10.94 -7.83 9.80
C TRP A 30 11.72 -6.80 8.98
N ILE A 31 11.10 -6.34 7.90
CA ILE A 31 11.56 -5.23 7.05
C ILE A 31 10.57 -4.07 7.22
N ALA A 32 11.06 -2.92 7.66
CA ALA A 32 10.26 -1.70 7.80
C ALA A 32 10.30 -0.85 6.53
N TRP A 33 9.25 -0.07 6.34
CA TRP A 33 9.16 0.97 5.30
C TRP A 33 8.22 2.09 5.80
N PRO A 34 8.20 3.28 5.18
CA PRO A 34 7.48 4.44 5.75
C PRO A 34 5.98 4.23 6.05
N GLY A 35 5.29 3.36 5.30
CA GLY A 35 3.89 3.03 5.53
C GLY A 35 3.64 1.88 6.51
N ASP A 36 4.70 1.19 6.95
CA ASP A 36 4.69 0.23 8.06
C ASP A 36 6.02 0.31 8.85
N PRO A 37 6.24 1.38 9.64
CA PRO A 37 7.53 1.64 10.30
C PRO A 37 7.78 0.73 11.51
N ASN A 38 6.74 0.12 12.06
CA ASN A 38 6.84 -0.79 13.19
C ASN A 38 6.14 -2.14 12.88
N PRO A 39 6.70 -2.92 11.94
CA PRO A 39 6.18 -4.22 11.57
C PRO A 39 6.28 -5.19 12.77
N GLY A 40 5.25 -6.02 12.98
CA GLY A 40 5.14 -6.88 14.17
C GLY A 40 4.55 -6.22 15.43
N GLY A 41 4.32 -4.90 15.43
CA GLY A 41 3.66 -4.19 16.52
C GLY A 41 4.61 -3.79 17.66
N SER A 42 4.06 -3.15 18.70
CA SER A 42 4.85 -2.47 19.74
C SER A 42 5.78 -3.37 20.57
N ASN A 43 5.58 -4.68 20.51
CA ASN A 43 6.34 -5.67 21.29
C ASN A 43 7.35 -6.46 20.42
N ALA A 44 7.45 -6.15 19.12
CA ALA A 44 8.44 -6.78 18.25
C ALA A 44 9.81 -6.11 18.44
N GLU A 45 10.89 -6.89 18.35
CA GLU A 45 12.21 -6.32 18.10
C GLU A 45 12.13 -5.49 16.82
N GLY A 46 12.67 -4.27 16.86
CA GLY A 46 12.63 -3.34 15.72
C GLY A 46 13.20 -3.98 14.46
N ALA A 47 12.66 -3.61 13.30
CA ALA A 47 13.10 -4.15 12.02
C ALA A 47 14.60 -3.83 11.79
N PRO A 48 15.47 -4.84 11.61
CA PRO A 48 16.90 -4.63 11.37
C PRO A 48 17.18 -3.99 10.00
N LEU A 49 16.23 -4.06 9.08
CA LEU A 49 16.28 -3.44 7.75
C LEU A 49 15.11 -2.47 7.58
N SER A 50 15.41 -1.26 7.11
CA SER A 50 14.41 -0.28 6.70
C SER A 50 14.70 0.18 5.27
N VAL A 51 13.67 0.19 4.43
CA VAL A 51 13.76 0.54 3.00
C VAL A 51 12.87 1.75 2.66
N GLY A 52 13.01 2.30 1.46
CA GLY A 52 12.37 3.55 1.07
C GLY A 52 10.86 3.46 0.80
N ASP A 53 10.37 2.29 0.38
CA ASP A 53 8.96 2.10 0.02
C ASP A 53 8.52 0.61 0.07
N ALA A 54 7.23 0.37 -0.09
CA ALA A 54 6.65 -0.97 -0.05
C ALA A 54 7.10 -1.87 -1.21
N GLY A 55 7.44 -1.33 -2.38
CA GLY A 55 7.95 -2.09 -3.52
C GLY A 55 9.36 -2.61 -3.25
N GLN A 56 10.22 -1.77 -2.66
CA GLN A 56 11.53 -2.21 -2.16
C GLN A 56 11.39 -3.26 -1.05
N ALA A 57 10.41 -3.11 -0.15
CA ALA A 57 10.16 -4.07 0.91
C ALA A 57 9.73 -5.44 0.35
N LEU A 58 8.85 -5.45 -0.65
CA LEU A 58 8.47 -6.65 -1.38
C LEU A 58 9.66 -7.31 -2.07
N ALA A 59 10.50 -6.53 -2.78
CA ALA A 59 11.67 -7.04 -3.48
C ALA A 59 12.68 -7.67 -2.50
N ALA A 60 12.93 -7.02 -1.36
CA ALA A 60 13.80 -7.54 -0.32
C ALA A 60 13.26 -8.84 0.30
N ALA A 61 11.96 -8.88 0.60
CA ALA A 61 11.32 -10.09 1.12
C ALA A 61 11.35 -11.26 0.13
N ARG A 62 11.02 -11.02 -1.15
CA ARG A 62 11.12 -12.02 -2.24
C ARG A 62 12.56 -12.49 -2.47
N SER A 63 13.56 -11.68 -2.11
CA SER A 63 14.98 -12.04 -2.17
C SER A 63 15.48 -12.78 -0.92
N GLY A 64 14.61 -13.07 0.06
CA GLY A 64 14.97 -13.80 1.27
C GLY A 64 15.69 -12.98 2.34
N LEU A 65 15.67 -11.65 2.25
CA LEU A 65 16.31 -10.77 3.24
C LEU A 65 15.51 -10.62 4.54
N GLY A 66 14.29 -11.14 4.57
CA GLY A 66 13.38 -11.04 5.70
C GLY A 66 11.93 -11.16 5.24
N ARG A 67 11.02 -10.69 6.11
CA ARG A 67 9.59 -10.59 5.82
C ARG A 67 9.10 -9.14 5.85
N ALA A 68 8.17 -8.82 4.96
CA ALA A 68 7.59 -7.49 4.85
C ALA A 68 6.07 -7.56 4.86
N ARG A 69 5.44 -6.64 5.59
CA ARG A 69 4.00 -6.42 5.54
C ARG A 69 3.71 -5.23 4.63
N ILE A 70 3.01 -5.48 3.54
CA ILE A 70 2.82 -4.52 2.43
C ILE A 70 1.35 -4.46 2.01
N PRO A 71 0.94 -3.43 1.24
CA PRO A 71 -0.38 -3.41 0.61
C PRO A 71 -0.57 -4.60 -0.33
N ALA A 72 -1.68 -5.33 -0.21
CA ALA A 72 -1.92 -6.51 -1.05
C ALA A 72 -2.18 -6.17 -2.52
N LEU A 73 -2.47 -4.90 -2.84
CA LEU A 73 -2.58 -4.39 -4.20
C LEU A 73 -1.25 -4.46 -4.98
N LEU A 74 -0.11 -4.58 -4.28
CA LEU A 74 1.21 -4.73 -4.92
C LEU A 74 1.52 -6.18 -5.33
N LEU A 75 0.71 -7.15 -4.89
CA LEU A 75 0.88 -8.52 -5.29
C LEU A 75 0.15 -8.79 -6.60
N ASP A 76 0.74 -9.70 -7.38
CA ASP A 76 0.09 -10.30 -8.53
C ASP A 76 -1.16 -11.09 -8.06
N ASN A 77 -2.17 -11.21 -8.93
CA ASN A 77 -3.46 -11.79 -8.55
C ASN A 77 -3.38 -13.29 -8.21
N ASP A 78 -2.34 -13.97 -8.68
CA ASP A 78 -2.03 -15.38 -8.45
C ASP A 78 -1.09 -15.62 -7.27
N ASP A 79 -0.64 -14.57 -6.59
CA ASP A 79 0.23 -14.70 -5.42
C ASP A 79 -0.55 -15.36 -4.25
N PRO A 80 -0.02 -16.43 -3.63
CA PRO A 80 -0.71 -17.18 -2.59
C PRO A 80 -0.78 -16.47 -1.24
N GLY A 81 -0.19 -15.27 -1.10
CA GLY A 81 -0.15 -14.54 0.16
C GLY A 81 -1.53 -14.26 0.75
N GLU A 82 -1.71 -14.59 2.03
CA GLU A 82 -2.98 -14.39 2.75
C GLU A 82 -3.27 -12.89 2.92
N ARG A 83 -4.39 -12.45 2.33
CA ARG A 83 -4.83 -11.05 2.37
C ARG A 83 -5.58 -10.78 3.67
N GLU A 84 -4.98 -9.97 4.53
CA GLU A 84 -5.61 -9.49 5.76
C GLU A 84 -6.30 -8.15 5.52
N PRO A 85 -7.57 -7.98 5.96
CA PRO A 85 -8.19 -6.67 6.01
C PRO A 85 -7.38 -5.69 6.87
N CYS A 86 -7.31 -4.44 6.45
CA CYS A 86 -6.70 -3.37 7.23
C CYS A 86 -7.45 -2.05 7.03
N ARG A 87 -7.03 -0.99 7.72
CA ARG A 87 -7.67 0.33 7.59
C ARG A 87 -7.16 1.15 6.40
N ARG A 88 -6.01 0.78 5.83
CA ARG A 88 -5.32 1.57 4.81
C ARG A 88 -5.52 0.97 3.42
N ALA A 89 -5.63 1.83 2.42
CA ALA A 89 -5.62 1.47 1.00
C ALA A 89 -4.73 2.45 0.23
N TYR A 90 -4.46 2.14 -1.04
CA TYR A 90 -3.98 3.16 -1.97
C TYR A 90 -5.15 4.02 -2.43
N TRP A 91 -5.02 5.32 -2.25
CA TRP A 91 -6.01 6.33 -2.62
C TRP A 91 -5.48 7.20 -3.74
N LEU A 92 -6.29 7.38 -4.79
CA LEU A 92 -6.09 8.42 -5.77
C LEU A 92 -6.77 9.69 -5.27
N VAL A 93 -5.99 10.75 -5.06
CA VAL A 93 -6.48 12.01 -4.46
C VAL A 93 -6.12 13.24 -5.28
N ALA A 94 -6.98 14.27 -5.20
CA ALA A 94 -6.68 15.60 -5.73
C ALA A 94 -7.51 16.69 -5.04
N PRO A 95 -7.08 17.98 -5.08
CA PRO A 95 -7.92 19.10 -4.71
C PRO A 95 -9.19 19.19 -5.58
N LEU A 96 -10.29 19.69 -5.01
CA LEU A 96 -11.59 19.77 -5.68
C LEU A 96 -11.56 20.39 -7.10
N PRO A 97 -10.85 21.51 -7.36
CA PRO A 97 -10.77 22.05 -8.72
C PRO A 97 -10.14 21.08 -9.73
N GLN A 98 -9.12 20.31 -9.29
CA GLN A 98 -8.47 19.30 -10.12
C GLN A 98 -9.38 18.08 -10.33
N TRP A 99 -10.10 17.65 -9.28
CA TRP A 99 -11.02 16.50 -9.35
C TRP A 99 -12.14 16.69 -10.38
N ARG A 100 -12.61 17.93 -10.56
CA ARG A 100 -13.69 18.24 -11.53
C ARG A 100 -13.24 18.20 -12.99
N GLN A 101 -11.94 18.15 -13.28
CA GLN A 101 -11.41 18.18 -14.64
C GLN A 101 -11.76 16.91 -15.42
N LYS A 102 -12.10 17.07 -16.71
CA LYS A 102 -12.49 15.95 -17.59
C LYS A 102 -11.46 14.82 -17.60
N LYS A 103 -10.16 15.16 -17.67
CA LYS A 103 -9.06 14.18 -17.68
C LYS A 103 -9.00 13.37 -16.38
N VAL A 104 -9.21 14.02 -15.24
CA VAL A 104 -9.17 13.34 -13.92
C VAL A 104 -10.38 12.43 -13.75
N LYS A 105 -11.57 12.90 -14.12
CA LYS A 105 -12.79 12.06 -14.11
C LYS A 105 -12.65 10.83 -15.00
N ALA A 106 -12.09 10.98 -16.20
CA ALA A 106 -11.86 9.87 -17.12
C ALA A 106 -10.87 8.85 -16.55
N LEU A 107 -9.78 9.31 -15.94
CA LEU A 107 -8.80 8.44 -15.29
C LEU A 107 -9.39 7.69 -14.09
N VAL A 108 -10.16 8.39 -13.25
CA VAL A 108 -10.86 7.76 -12.11
C VAL A 108 -11.79 6.67 -12.62
N ALA A 109 -12.64 6.96 -13.61
CA ALA A 109 -13.56 5.98 -14.19
C ALA A 109 -12.83 4.75 -14.76
N PHE A 110 -11.71 4.96 -15.46
CA PHE A 110 -10.89 3.87 -15.99
C PHE A 110 -10.30 2.99 -14.89
N LEU A 111 -9.80 3.58 -13.80
CA LEU A 111 -9.14 2.84 -12.72
C LEU A 111 -10.12 2.14 -11.76
N THR A 112 -11.37 2.61 -11.65
CA THR A 112 -12.36 2.06 -10.71
C THR A 112 -13.52 1.33 -11.38
N GLY A 113 -13.55 1.23 -12.71
CA GLY A 113 -14.71 0.73 -13.45
C GLY A 113 -14.42 0.43 -14.93
N GLY A 114 -13.22 -0.05 -15.23
CA GLY A 114 -12.92 -0.76 -16.48
C GLY A 114 -13.29 -2.24 -16.36
#